data_AF-A0A2T4TSG2-F1
#
_entry.id   AF-A0A2T4TSG2-F1
#
_cell.length_a   1.000
_cell.length_b   1.000
_cell.length_c   1.000
_cell.angle_alpha   90.00
_cell.angle_beta   90.00
_cell.angle_gamma   90.00
#
_symmetry.space_group_name_H-M   'P 1'
#
loop_
_entity.id
_entity.type
_entity.pdbx_description
1 polymer ?
#
loop_
_entity_poly.entity_id
_entity_poly.type
_entity_poly.pdbx_seq_one_letter_code
_entity_poly.pdbx_strand_id
1 'polypeptide(L)'
;MEAFRFYQDRKVTCWERTHFEVTVENYEEAVALVKSWQGEDVLCFEDNEKVIITDGETLYDTSEHLSVEENGGKPTIEVFADNGEDIINNATR
;
A
#
# COMPACT_ATOMS: atom_id res chain seq x y z
N MET A 1 -34.63 17.31 -18.56
CA MET A 1 -33.27 16.75 -18.61
C MET A 1 -33.20 15.65 -17.57
N GLU A 2 -32.48 14.57 -17.88
CA GLU A 2 -32.30 13.41 -17.00
C GLU A 2 -30.83 13.30 -16.61
N ALA A 3 -30.55 12.82 -15.41
CA ALA A 3 -29.19 12.62 -14.90
C ALA A 3 -28.90 11.12 -14.84
N PHE A 4 -27.74 10.71 -15.37
CA PHE A 4 -27.24 9.35 -15.32
C PHE A 4 -26.05 9.29 -14.35
N ARG A 5 -25.93 8.20 -13.60
CA ARG A 5 -24.92 8.04 -12.54
C ARG A 5 -23.88 7.00 -12.94
N PHE A 6 -22.62 7.30 -12.64
CA PHE A 6 -21.46 6.47 -12.90
C PHE A 6 -20.49 6.60 -11.72
N TYR A 7 -19.62 5.62 -11.54
CA TYR A 7 -18.48 5.72 -10.64
C TYR A 7 -17.20 5.29 -11.37
N GLN A 8 -16.06 5.68 -10.81
CA GLN A 8 -14.75 5.38 -11.36
C GLN A 8 -13.85 4.84 -10.27
N ASP A 9 -13.26 3.68 -10.53
CA ASP A 9 -12.20 3.13 -9.71
C ASP A 9 -10.83 3.53 -10.30
N ARG A 10 -9.90 3.86 -9.40
CA ARG A 10 -8.51 4.16 -9.78
C ARG A 10 -7.56 3.33 -8.95
N LYS A 11 -6.60 2.70 -9.62
CA LYS A 11 -5.50 2.02 -8.96
C LYS A 11 -4.40 3.02 -8.64
N VAL A 12 -3.98 3.03 -7.39
CA VAL A 12 -2.93 3.89 -6.84
C VAL A 12 -1.94 3.06 -6.05
N THR A 13 -0.74 3.59 -5.87
CA THR A 13 0.23 3.11 -4.89
C THR A 13 0.29 4.12 -3.75
N CYS A 14 0.47 3.65 -2.52
CA CYS A 14 0.71 4.51 -1.36
C CYS A 14 1.64 3.77 -0.40
N TRP A 15 2.25 4.50 0.52
CA TRP A 15 3.10 3.92 1.54
C TRP A 15 2.28 3.42 2.73
N GLU A 16 2.73 2.33 3.32
CA GLU A 16 2.28 1.88 4.64
C GLU A 16 3.37 2.21 5.66
N ARG A 17 2.95 2.54 6.88
CA ARG A 17 3.85 2.73 8.02
C ARG A 17 3.49 1.72 9.09
N THR A 18 4.50 0.94 9.48
CA THR A 18 4.43 0.03 10.61
C THR A 18 5.25 0.59 11.76
N HIS A 19 4.60 0.84 12.90
CA HIS A 19 5.27 1.21 14.14
C HIS A 19 5.64 -0.05 14.91
N PHE A 20 6.88 -0.09 15.42
CA PHE A 20 7.40 -1.23 16.16
C PHE A 20 8.39 -0.78 17.23
N GLU A 21 8.58 -1.64 18.22
CA GLU A 21 9.52 -1.46 19.32
C GLU A 21 10.60 -2.55 19.28
N VAL A 22 11.81 -2.19 19.70
CA VAL A 22 12.94 -3.10 19.83
C VAL A 22 13.48 -3.05 21.26
N THR A 23 13.46 -4.17 21.97
CA THR A 23 13.94 -4.29 23.35
C THR A 23 15.35 -4.90 23.38
N VAL A 24 16.36 -4.06 23.58
CA VAL A 24 17.79 -4.41 23.70
C VAL A 24 18.51 -3.46 24.67
N GLU A 25 19.79 -3.69 24.94
CA GLU A 25 20.53 -2.98 26.00
C GLU A 25 20.80 -1.50 25.69
N ASN A 26 20.91 -1.12 24.42
CA ASN A 26 21.21 0.25 23.98
C ASN A 26 20.73 0.52 22.54
N TYR A 27 20.73 1.79 22.14
CA TYR A 27 20.25 2.21 20.82
C TYR A 27 21.15 1.70 19.68
N GLU A 28 22.46 1.60 19.90
CA GLU A 28 23.40 1.07 18.92
C GLU A 28 23.08 -0.39 18.56
N GLU A 29 22.75 -1.22 19.55
CA GLU A 29 22.29 -2.60 19.35
C GLU A 29 20.93 -2.63 18.63
N ALA A 30 20.01 -1.73 18.96
CA ALA A 30 18.69 -1.69 18.30
C ALA A 30 18.86 -1.39 16.81
N VAL A 31 19.69 -0.39 16.49
CA VAL A 31 20.01 -0.04 15.10
C VAL A 31 20.77 -1.17 14.39
N ALA A 32 21.70 -1.85 15.07
CA ALA A 32 22.41 -2.98 14.50
C ALA A 32 21.47 -4.15 14.15
N LEU A 33 20.51 -4.45 15.05
CA LEU A 33 19.47 -5.45 14.80
C LEU A 33 18.61 -5.07 13.60
N VAL A 34 18.07 -3.85 13.57
CA VAL A 34 17.24 -3.38 12.43
C VAL A 34 18.01 -3.42 11.11
N LYS A 35 19.27 -3.00 11.12
CA LYS A 35 20.13 -3.08 9.92
C LYS A 35 20.44 -4.51 9.49
N SER A 36 20.43 -5.47 10.41
CA SER A 36 20.67 -6.88 10.08
C SER A 36 19.56 -7.49 9.21
N TRP A 37 18.38 -6.87 9.18
CA TRP A 37 17.24 -7.28 8.35
C TRP A 37 17.38 -6.85 6.88
N GLN A 38 18.37 -6.02 6.55
CA GLN A 38 18.68 -5.61 5.18
C GLN A 38 17.51 -4.95 4.41
N GLY A 39 16.56 -4.35 5.13
CA GLY A 39 15.41 -3.67 4.53
C GLY A 39 14.22 -4.58 4.20
N GLU A 40 14.24 -5.83 4.65
CA GLU A 40 13.07 -6.72 4.63
C GLU A 40 11.94 -6.18 5.53
N ASP A 41 10.71 -6.65 5.28
CA ASP A 41 9.53 -6.26 6.03
C ASP A 41 9.70 -6.63 7.53
N VAL A 42 9.48 -5.65 8.41
CA VAL A 42 9.59 -5.83 9.87
C VAL A 42 8.64 -6.91 10.40
N LEU A 43 7.52 -7.14 9.72
CA LEU A 43 6.56 -8.20 10.07
C LEU A 43 7.18 -9.60 10.00
N CYS A 44 8.28 -9.79 9.26
CA CYS A 44 9.01 -11.05 9.21
C CYS A 44 9.87 -11.32 10.47
N PHE A 45 10.07 -10.31 11.32
CA PHE A 45 10.98 -10.37 12.47
C PHE A 45 10.29 -10.18 13.83
N GLU A 46 8.98 -9.98 13.86
CA GLU A 46 8.21 -9.92 15.10
C GLU A 46 8.35 -11.23 15.89
N ASP A 47 8.65 -11.12 17.18
CA ASP A 47 8.79 -12.27 18.09
C ASP A 47 8.01 -12.11 19.40
N ASN A 48 7.22 -11.03 19.55
CA ASN A 48 6.45 -10.69 20.75
C ASN A 48 7.30 -10.52 22.03
N GLU A 49 8.62 -10.47 21.92
CA GLU A 49 9.53 -10.33 23.06
C GLU A 49 10.51 -9.17 22.83
N LYS A 50 11.36 -9.29 21.81
CA LYS A 50 12.36 -8.29 21.45
C LYS A 50 11.89 -7.36 20.37
N VAL A 51 11.08 -7.83 19.42
CA VAL A 51 10.52 -7.04 18.33
C VAL A 51 9.00 -7.17 18.41
N ILE A 52 8.34 -6.06 18.68
CA ILE A 52 6.88 -6.01 18.88
C ILE A 52 6.29 -4.96 17.94
N ILE A 53 5.31 -5.34 17.12
CA ILE A 53 4.56 -4.40 16.30
C ILE A 53 3.51 -3.71 17.18
N THR A 54 3.44 -2.39 17.10
CA THR A 54 2.56 -1.59 17.98
C THR A 54 1.37 -0.98 17.24
N ASP A 55 1.57 -0.53 15.99
CA ASP A 55 0.51 0.09 15.18
C ASP A 55 0.83 0.03 13.68
N GLY A 56 -0.17 0.27 12.85
CA GLY A 56 -0.04 0.32 11.38
C GLY A 56 -1.00 1.31 10.75
N GLU A 57 -0.50 2.07 9.76
CA GLU A 57 -1.31 3.02 9.00
C GLU A 57 -1.00 2.99 7.50
N THR A 58 -2.05 3.16 6.68
CA THR A 58 -1.92 3.44 5.24
C THR A 58 -1.84 4.95 5.04
N LEU A 59 -0.74 5.42 4.44
CA LEU A 59 -0.48 6.85 4.24
C LEU A 59 -1.14 7.35 2.95
N TYR A 60 -2.45 7.57 2.98
CA TYR A 60 -3.22 8.01 1.79
C TYR A 60 -2.68 9.31 1.16
N ASP A 61 -2.08 10.21 1.94
CA ASP A 61 -1.48 11.45 1.43
C ASP A 61 -0.27 11.22 0.52
N THR A 62 0.32 10.02 0.57
CA THR A 62 1.41 9.60 -0.31
C THR A 62 0.94 8.89 -1.57
N SER A 63 -0.37 8.89 -1.83
CA SER A 63 -0.94 8.16 -2.96
C SER A 63 -0.47 8.75 -4.30
N GLU A 64 0.11 7.90 -5.12
CA GLU A 64 0.52 8.21 -6.49
C GLU A 64 -0.28 7.37 -7.49
N HIS A 65 -0.45 7.92 -8.70
CA HIS A 65 -1.17 7.23 -9.76
C HIS A 65 -0.32 6.11 -10.34
N LEU A 66 -0.89 4.91 -10.41
CA LEU A 66 -0.26 3.79 -11.12
C LEU A 66 -0.61 3.87 -12.61
N SER A 67 0.40 3.83 -13.47
CA SER A 67 0.19 3.70 -14.91
C SER A 67 -0.18 2.26 -15.31
N VAL A 68 -0.75 2.11 -16.50
CA VAL A 68 -1.07 0.78 -17.08
C VAL A 68 0.18 -0.07 -17.24
N GLU A 69 1.30 0.54 -17.64
CA GLU A 69 2.58 -0.16 -17.81
C GLU A 69 3.10 -0.71 -16.48
N GLU A 70 3.12 0.10 -15.43
CA GLU A 70 3.51 -0.33 -14.07
C GLU A 70 2.56 -1.39 -13.49
N ASN A 71 1.29 -1.36 -13.89
CA ASN A 71 0.30 -2.37 -13.52
C ASN A 71 0.35 -3.63 -14.41
N GLY A 72 1.43 -3.85 -15.17
CA GLY A 72 1.63 -5.03 -15.99
C GLY A 72 0.65 -5.12 -17.16
N GLY A 73 0.32 -3.98 -17.77
CA GLY A 73 -0.60 -3.88 -18.90
C GLY A 73 -2.08 -3.96 -18.52
N LYS A 74 -2.40 -4.05 -17.22
CA LYS A 74 -3.79 -4.12 -16.74
C LYS A 74 -4.36 -2.73 -16.48
N PRO A 75 -5.69 -2.54 -16.57
CA PRO A 75 -6.29 -1.24 -16.34
C PRO A 75 -5.97 -0.66 -14.97
N THR A 76 -5.81 0.67 -14.92
CA THR A 76 -5.67 1.44 -13.68
C THR A 76 -6.76 2.48 -13.49
N ILE A 77 -7.60 2.66 -14.50
CA ILE A 77 -8.82 3.46 -14.45
C ILE A 77 -9.94 2.63 -15.09
N GLU A 78 -11.01 2.43 -14.34
CA GLU A 78 -12.20 1.70 -14.78
C GLU A 78 -13.44 2.54 -14.44
N VAL A 79 -14.37 2.67 -15.39
CA VAL A 79 -15.63 3.41 -15.20
C VAL A 79 -16.78 2.43 -15.30
N PHE A 80 -17.69 2.53 -14.34
CA PHE A 80 -18.85 1.67 -14.21
C PHE A 80 -20.13 2.50 -14.15
N ALA A 81 -21.24 1.93 -14.61
CA ALA A 81 -22.56 2.46 -14.29
C ALA A 81 -22.93 2.19 -12.82
N ASP A 82 -23.91 2.92 -12.29
CA ASP A 82 -24.36 2.79 -10.89
C ASP A 82 -24.87 1.38 -10.51
N ASN A 83 -25.18 0.55 -11.51
CA ASN A 83 -25.58 -0.86 -11.36
C ASN A 83 -24.39 -1.85 -11.42
N GLY A 84 -23.15 -1.36 -11.57
CA GLY A 84 -21.94 -2.17 -11.69
C GLY A 84 -21.61 -2.66 -13.11
N GLU A 85 -22.33 -2.23 -14.15
CA GLU A 85 -21.97 -2.53 -15.55
C GLU A 85 -20.63 -1.87 -15.91
N ASP A 86 -19.69 -2.67 -16.44
CA ASP A 86 -18.41 -2.18 -16.99
C ASP A 86 -18.66 -1.35 -18.25
N ILE A 87 -18.25 -0.09 -18.23
CA ILE A 87 -18.45 0.83 -19.35
C ILE A 87 -17.18 0.95 -20.19
N ILE A 88 -16.04 1.22 -19.54
CA ILE A 88 -14.76 1.43 -20.21
C ILE A 88 -13.59 1.37 -19.22
N ASN A 89 -12.40 1.04 -19.74
CA ASN A 89 -11.15 1.12 -18.99
C ASN A 89 -10.01 1.68 -19.85
N ASN A 90 -8.88 2.00 -19.20
CA ASN A 90 -7.73 2.64 -19.86
C ASN A 90 -6.64 1.67 -20.36
N ALA A 91 -6.83 0.36 -20.31
CA ALA A 91 -5.87 -0.58 -20.89
C ALA A 91 -6.11 -0.73 -22.40
N THR A 92 -5.07 -0.50 -23.19
CA THR A 92 -5.09 -0.76 -24.63
C THR A 92 -5.11 -2.27 -24.87
N ARG A 93 -6.01 -2.75 -25.73
CA ARG A 93 -6.01 -4.14 -26.22
C ARG A 93 -4.82 -4.45 -27.12
#